data_AF-A0A3P8GPZ7-F1
#
_entry.id   AF-A0A3P8GPZ7-F1
#
_cell.length_a   1.000
_cell.length_b   1.000
_cell.length_c   1.000
_cell.angle_alpha   90.00
_cell.angle_beta   90.00
_cell.angle_gamma   90.00
#
_symmetry.space_group_name_H-M   'P 1'
#
loop_
_entity.id
_entity.type
_entity.pdbx_description
1 polymer ?
#
loop_
_entity_poly.entity_id
_entity_poly.type
_entity_poly.pdbx_seq_one_letter_code
_entity_poly.pdbx_strand_id
1 'polypeptide(L)'
;MDELRNLFGYEASPSSSPTKGGRFIHPAALKSDDPEPDEYGPDGQPLPELSEAFRQTSTKLGFNVEMKYPRETLLGCITRAVNNGEPITAHLPGPHTYFAQVNKFCDKVLDVVWKNAGPRPVILSSFNADLCAVLRLKQSHLPVLFITRGGITSATEPPSMLHVDLRHSNLSVALSWAHLMNLSGVVTLGQHFGSAKQLYDTNQDQINSLLSDMQEKKLACLVYGDGVSEVSFLHDAANYGLTGIIIDRVDSYMREYTDSLPGSPV
;
A
#
# COMPACT_ATOMS: atom_id res chain seq x y z
N MET A 1 -11.90 26.32 10.46
CA MET A 1 -10.57 25.98 11.02
C MET A 1 -10.64 25.61 12.50
N ASP A 2 -11.60 26.13 13.26
CA ASP A 2 -11.75 25.78 14.69
C ASP A 2 -12.61 24.53 14.98
N GLU A 3 -13.33 23.96 14.00
CA GLU A 3 -14.01 22.66 14.15
C GLU A 3 -13.07 21.44 13.99
N LEU A 4 -11.86 21.62 13.45
CA LEU A 4 -10.86 20.55 13.34
C LEU A 4 -9.96 20.44 14.59
N ARG A 5 -9.93 21.46 15.44
CA ARG A 5 -9.11 21.49 16.67
C ARG A 5 -9.70 20.67 17.82
N ASN A 6 -11.00 20.37 17.76
CA ASN A 6 -11.70 19.63 18.82
C ASN A 6 -11.82 18.12 18.55
N LEU A 7 -11.30 17.61 17.43
CA LEU A 7 -11.39 16.18 17.09
C LEU A 7 -10.29 15.33 17.74
N PHE A 8 -9.19 15.96 18.15
CA PHE A 8 -8.08 15.32 18.87
C PHE A 8 -7.83 16.08 20.17
N GLY A 9 -8.76 16.00 21.12
CA GLY A 9 -8.56 16.64 22.42
C GLY A 9 -7.20 16.23 22.99
N TYR A 10 -6.23 17.14 22.95
CA TYR A 10 -5.21 17.47 23.96
C TYR A 10 -4.20 18.45 23.36
N GLU A 11 -3.90 19.51 24.12
CA GLU A 11 -2.84 20.47 23.85
C GLU A 11 -1.49 19.75 23.75
N ALA A 12 -0.68 20.12 22.76
CA ALA A 12 0.65 19.58 22.57
C ALA A 12 1.51 19.83 23.83
N SER A 13 2.17 18.77 24.32
CA SER A 13 3.12 18.86 25.43
C SER A 13 4.25 19.86 25.08
N PRO A 14 4.66 20.79 25.97
CA PRO A 14 5.45 21.96 25.56
C PRO A 14 6.94 21.71 25.26
N SER A 15 7.44 20.47 25.27
CA SER A 15 8.88 20.24 25.47
C SER A 15 9.61 19.37 24.46
N SER A 16 9.13 19.21 23.22
CA SER A 16 9.95 18.59 22.17
C SER A 16 9.82 19.30 20.84
N SER A 17 10.72 20.24 20.55
CA SER A 17 10.95 20.69 19.19
C SER A 17 11.52 19.51 18.38
N PRO A 18 10.85 19.02 17.33
CA PRO A 18 11.29 17.84 16.59
C PRO A 18 12.47 18.14 15.64
N THR A 19 13.02 19.34 15.72
CA THR A 19 14.07 19.86 14.85
C THR A 19 15.27 20.32 15.67
N LYS A 20 16.46 19.78 15.36
CA LYS A 20 17.75 20.32 15.86
C LYS A 20 18.60 20.70 14.65
N GLY A 21 18.87 21.99 14.47
CA GLY A 21 19.68 22.50 13.36
C GLY A 21 19.09 22.28 11.97
N GLY A 22 17.76 22.37 11.83
CA GLY A 22 17.07 22.21 10.53
C GLY A 22 16.95 20.77 10.03
N ARG A 23 17.43 19.77 10.78
CA ARG A 23 17.17 18.35 10.52
C ARG A 23 16.21 17.77 11.56
N PHE A 24 15.25 17.00 11.05
CA PHE A 24 14.30 16.26 11.85
C PHE A 24 15.01 15.07 12.53
N ILE A 25 14.78 14.88 13.82
CA ILE A 25 15.29 13.70 14.53
C ILE A 25 14.20 12.64 14.46
N HIS A 26 14.47 11.52 13.81
CA HIS A 26 13.57 10.36 13.87
C HIS A 26 13.48 9.88 15.32
N PRO A 27 12.27 9.57 15.84
CA PRO A 27 12.16 8.80 17.06
C PRO A 27 12.99 7.53 16.91
N ALA A 28 13.68 7.13 17.98
CA ALA A 28 14.34 5.83 17.98
C ALA A 28 13.30 4.74 17.72
N ALA A 29 13.69 3.71 16.96
CA ALA A 29 12.85 2.52 16.83
C ALA A 29 12.55 1.97 18.23
N LEU A 30 11.32 1.47 18.41
CA LEU A 30 10.92 0.86 19.67
C LEU A 30 11.87 -0.29 20.01
N LYS A 31 12.29 -0.35 21.27
CA LYS A 31 13.13 -1.38 21.85
C LYS A 31 12.28 -2.33 22.68
N SER A 32 12.82 -3.51 22.97
CA SER A 32 12.14 -4.52 23.79
C SER A 32 11.89 -4.09 25.24
N ASP A 33 12.55 -3.03 25.71
CA ASP A 33 12.39 -2.44 27.03
C ASP A 33 11.50 -1.18 27.05
N ASP A 34 10.95 -0.78 25.91
CA ASP A 34 9.96 0.29 25.88
C ASP A 34 8.66 -0.17 26.58
N PRO A 35 7.96 0.75 27.27
CA PRO A 35 6.72 0.41 27.95
C PRO A 35 5.70 -0.14 26.96
N GLU A 36 5.03 -1.24 27.33
CA GLU A 36 3.93 -1.76 26.53
C GLU A 36 2.84 -0.68 26.40
N PRO A 37 2.23 -0.52 25.21
CA PRO A 37 1.14 0.42 25.01
C PRO A 37 0.02 0.16 26.01
N ASP A 38 -0.46 1.21 26.68
CA ASP A 38 -1.57 1.11 27.62
C ASP A 38 -2.86 0.77 26.86
N GLU A 39 -3.35 -0.46 27.01
CA GLU A 39 -4.57 -0.96 26.37
C GLU A 39 -5.85 -0.20 26.80
N TYR A 40 -5.79 0.55 27.91
CA TYR A 40 -6.87 1.43 28.37
C TYR A 40 -6.55 2.92 28.18
N GLY A 41 -5.36 3.22 27.64
CA GLY A 41 -4.91 4.56 27.31
C GLY A 41 -5.59 5.12 26.06
N PRO A 42 -5.31 6.38 25.70
CA PRO A 42 -5.83 6.97 24.47
C PRO A 42 -5.45 6.18 23.20
N ASP A 43 -4.32 5.45 23.23
CA ASP A 43 -3.85 4.58 22.15
C ASP A 43 -4.45 3.16 22.19
N GLY A 44 -5.15 2.80 23.26
CA GLY A 44 -5.85 1.52 23.45
C GLY A 44 -7.30 1.52 22.94
N GLN A 45 -7.77 2.64 22.38
CA GLN A 45 -9.09 2.70 21.75
C GLN A 45 -9.21 1.66 20.63
N PRO A 46 -10.39 1.03 20.46
CA PRO A 46 -10.57 0.03 19.41
C PRO A 46 -10.30 0.65 18.03
N LEU A 47 -9.59 -0.10 17.19
CA LEU A 47 -9.32 0.32 15.82
C LEU A 47 -10.64 0.71 15.12
N PRO A 48 -10.68 1.85 14.41
CA PRO A 48 -11.90 2.31 13.78
C PRO A 48 -12.36 1.30 12.72
N GLU A 49 -13.67 1.10 12.64
CA GLU A 49 -14.24 0.34 11.53
C GLU A 49 -14.09 1.11 10.21
N LEU A 50 -13.96 0.38 9.09
CA LEU A 50 -14.00 0.98 7.76
C LEU A 50 -15.29 1.78 7.52
N SER A 51 -16.41 1.31 8.08
CA SER A 51 -17.71 1.99 7.99
C SER A 51 -17.67 3.37 8.65
N GLU A 52 -16.96 3.48 9.78
CA GLU A 52 -16.81 4.72 10.52
C GLU A 52 -15.84 5.68 9.83
N ALA A 53 -14.75 5.18 9.25
CA ALA A 53 -13.85 5.99 8.44
C ALA A 53 -14.57 6.71 7.29
N PHE A 54 -15.53 6.04 6.64
CA PHE A 54 -16.37 6.68 5.61
C PHE A 54 -17.36 7.71 6.16
N ARG A 55 -17.86 7.53 7.39
CA ARG A 55 -18.83 8.44 8.02
C ARG A 55 -18.17 9.70 8.58
N GLN A 56 -16.98 9.55 9.16
CA GLN A 56 -16.27 10.64 9.86
C GLN A 56 -15.45 11.54 8.93
N THR A 57 -15.20 11.11 7.69
CA THR A 57 -14.41 11.88 6.73
C THR A 57 -15.28 12.58 5.68
N SER A 58 -14.76 13.65 5.08
CA SER A 58 -15.45 14.39 4.01
C SER A 58 -15.81 13.49 2.82
N THR A 59 -16.96 13.76 2.17
CA THR A 59 -17.35 13.11 0.90
C THR A 59 -16.48 13.50 -0.29
N LYS A 60 -15.60 14.51 -0.13
CA LYS A 60 -14.59 14.88 -1.13
C LYS A 60 -13.29 14.06 -1.01
N LEU A 61 -13.10 13.34 0.09
CA LEU A 61 -11.91 12.51 0.30
C LEU A 61 -12.11 11.13 -0.34
N GLY A 62 -11.22 10.74 -1.24
CA GLY A 62 -11.16 9.38 -1.79
C GLY A 62 -10.47 8.40 -0.84
N PHE A 63 -10.70 7.11 -1.04
CA PHE A 63 -10.08 6.05 -0.23
C PHE A 63 -9.29 5.08 -1.11
N ASN A 64 -8.06 4.77 -0.70
CA ASN A 64 -7.35 3.57 -1.14
C ASN A 64 -7.43 2.54 -0.01
N VAL A 65 -8.28 1.53 -0.15
CA VAL A 65 -8.52 0.49 0.86
C VAL A 65 -7.61 -0.70 0.56
N GLU A 66 -6.51 -0.81 1.30
CA GLU A 66 -5.68 -2.02 1.32
C GLU A 66 -6.43 -3.14 2.06
N MET A 67 -6.82 -4.18 1.34
CA MET A 67 -7.35 -5.42 1.88
C MET A 67 -6.21 -6.26 2.44
N LYS A 68 -6.00 -6.16 3.75
CA LYS A 68 -5.01 -6.98 4.47
C LYS A 68 -5.52 -8.42 4.60
N TYR A 69 -4.94 -9.31 3.81
CA TYR A 69 -5.21 -10.74 3.82
C TYR A 69 -3.89 -11.51 3.72
N PRO A 70 -3.79 -12.74 4.27
CA PRO A 70 -2.59 -13.56 4.11
C PRO A 70 -2.15 -13.63 2.65
N ARG A 71 -0.86 -13.38 2.39
CA ARG A 71 -0.33 -13.35 1.02
C ARG A 71 -0.10 -14.73 0.43
N GLU A 72 0.15 -15.72 1.27
CA GLU A 72 0.30 -17.09 0.84
C GLU A 72 -0.99 -17.53 0.13
N THR A 73 -0.84 -17.93 -1.12
CA THR A 73 -1.96 -18.39 -1.95
C THR A 73 -2.09 -19.90 -1.88
N LEU A 74 -3.16 -20.45 -2.44
CA LEU A 74 -3.31 -21.90 -2.55
C LEU A 74 -2.09 -22.54 -3.26
N LEU A 75 -1.61 -21.92 -4.33
CA LEU A 75 -0.40 -22.36 -5.04
C LEU A 75 0.87 -22.13 -4.20
N GLY A 76 0.92 -21.06 -3.41
CA GLY A 76 1.97 -20.81 -2.42
C GLY A 76 2.10 -21.95 -1.42
N CYS A 77 0.98 -22.36 -0.80
CA CYS A 77 0.93 -23.49 0.13
C CYS A 77 1.49 -24.78 -0.50
N ILE A 78 1.09 -25.07 -1.74
CA ILE A 78 1.57 -26.27 -2.47
C ILE A 78 3.08 -26.15 -2.73
N THR A 79 3.54 -25.00 -3.24
CA THR A 79 4.95 -24.77 -3.56
C THR A 79 5.83 -24.84 -2.32
N ARG A 80 5.38 -24.28 -1.19
CA ARG A 80 6.06 -24.41 0.10
C ARG A 80 6.15 -25.85 0.57
N ALA A 81 5.04 -26.61 0.49
CA ALA A 81 5.04 -28.02 0.88
C ALA A 81 6.04 -28.83 0.06
N VAL A 82 6.08 -28.65 -1.26
CA VAL A 82 7.08 -29.28 -2.15
C VAL A 82 8.50 -28.92 -1.72
N ASN A 83 8.77 -27.63 -1.49
CA ASN A 83 10.10 -27.17 -1.11
C ASN A 83 10.56 -27.72 0.26
N ASN A 84 9.63 -27.89 1.20
CA ASN A 84 9.93 -28.41 2.53
C ASN A 84 9.96 -29.95 2.58
N GLY A 85 9.65 -30.64 1.47
CA GLY A 85 9.48 -32.09 1.47
C GLY A 85 8.25 -32.57 2.24
N GLU A 86 7.27 -31.68 2.48
CA GLU A 86 6.01 -32.01 3.13
C GLU A 86 5.07 -32.72 2.14
N PRO A 87 4.34 -33.78 2.57
CA PRO A 87 3.43 -34.48 1.68
C PRO A 87 2.21 -33.59 1.34
N ILE A 88 1.90 -33.48 0.04
CA ILE A 88 0.70 -32.80 -0.45
C ILE A 88 -0.52 -33.70 -0.17
N THR A 89 -1.28 -33.37 0.87
CA THR A 89 -2.45 -34.14 1.31
C THR A 89 -3.65 -33.22 1.56
N ALA A 90 -4.80 -33.80 1.91
CA ALA A 90 -6.02 -33.07 2.27
C ALA A 90 -5.89 -32.18 3.53
N HIS A 91 -4.76 -32.23 4.24
CA HIS A 91 -4.48 -31.30 5.33
C HIS A 91 -4.12 -29.89 4.83
N LEU A 92 -3.55 -29.77 3.62
CA LEU A 92 -3.31 -28.47 3.00
C LEU A 92 -4.65 -27.81 2.62
N PRO A 93 -4.72 -26.47 2.62
CA PRO A 93 -5.91 -25.77 2.13
C PRO A 93 -6.28 -26.26 0.73
N GLY A 94 -7.57 -26.48 0.50
CA GLY A 94 -8.12 -26.78 -0.81
C GLY A 94 -8.98 -25.61 -1.31
N PRO A 95 -9.51 -25.67 -2.55
CA PRO A 95 -10.33 -24.60 -3.09
C PRO A 95 -11.50 -24.20 -2.19
N HIS A 96 -12.16 -25.17 -1.54
CA HIS A 96 -13.29 -24.92 -0.65
C HIS A 96 -12.90 -24.23 0.66
N THR A 97 -11.70 -24.48 1.21
CA THR A 97 -11.28 -23.86 2.48
C THR A 97 -10.55 -22.54 2.24
N TYR A 98 -9.86 -22.39 1.11
CA TYR A 98 -9.17 -21.16 0.75
C TYR A 98 -10.10 -20.17 0.04
N PHE A 99 -10.63 -20.50 -1.15
CA PHE A 99 -11.40 -19.54 -1.94
C PHE A 99 -12.73 -19.19 -1.30
N ALA A 100 -13.37 -20.08 -0.52
CA ALA A 100 -14.59 -19.70 0.19
C ALA A 100 -14.32 -18.60 1.25
N GLN A 101 -13.17 -18.63 1.92
CA GLN A 101 -12.80 -17.60 2.90
C GLN A 101 -12.43 -16.29 2.20
N VAL A 102 -11.65 -16.34 1.12
CA VAL A 102 -11.36 -15.17 0.28
C VAL A 102 -12.66 -14.54 -0.23
N ASN A 103 -13.57 -15.36 -0.76
CA ASN A 103 -14.85 -14.92 -1.31
C ASN A 103 -15.71 -14.23 -0.23
N LYS A 104 -15.85 -14.86 0.93
CA LYS A 104 -16.59 -14.30 2.08
C LYS A 104 -15.96 -13.01 2.59
N PHE A 105 -14.64 -12.94 2.65
CA PHE A 105 -13.91 -11.73 3.04
C PHE A 105 -14.19 -10.58 2.08
N CYS A 106 -14.04 -10.81 0.77
CA CYS A 106 -14.36 -9.81 -0.26
C CYS A 106 -15.81 -9.32 -0.15
N ASP A 107 -16.78 -10.23 0.04
CA ASP A 107 -18.19 -9.86 0.16
C ASP A 107 -18.45 -8.94 1.35
N LYS A 108 -17.81 -9.21 2.50
CA LYS A 108 -17.97 -8.38 3.69
C LYS A 108 -17.40 -6.98 3.51
N VAL A 109 -16.20 -6.87 2.93
CA VAL A 109 -15.59 -5.54 2.71
C VAL A 109 -16.36 -4.77 1.64
N LEU A 110 -16.73 -5.41 0.52
CA LEU A 110 -17.52 -4.78 -0.54
C LEU A 110 -18.87 -4.29 -0.02
N ASP A 111 -19.58 -5.08 0.79
CA ASP A 111 -20.84 -4.67 1.40
C ASP A 111 -20.70 -3.40 2.25
N VAL A 112 -19.63 -3.28 3.04
CA VAL A 112 -19.33 -2.06 3.81
C VAL A 112 -19.06 -0.88 2.88
N VAL A 113 -18.23 -1.06 1.85
CA VAL A 113 -17.91 0.00 0.88
C VAL A 113 -19.17 0.48 0.18
N TRP A 114 -20.00 -0.43 -0.35
CA TRP A 114 -21.22 -0.06 -1.08
C TRP A 114 -22.24 0.67 -0.24
N LYS A 115 -22.35 0.33 1.05
CA LYS A 115 -23.29 0.97 1.97
C LYS A 115 -22.82 2.34 2.46
N ASN A 116 -21.51 2.57 2.57
CA ASN A 116 -20.99 3.72 3.33
C ASN A 116 -20.14 4.69 2.51
N ALA A 117 -19.50 4.27 1.41
CA ALA A 117 -18.57 5.13 0.66
C ALA A 117 -19.27 6.32 -0.03
N GLY A 118 -20.56 6.17 -0.39
CA GLY A 118 -21.32 7.20 -1.09
C GLY A 118 -20.71 7.50 -2.48
N PRO A 119 -20.58 8.78 -2.87
CA PRO A 119 -20.07 9.16 -4.19
C PRO A 119 -18.52 9.22 -4.27
N ARG A 120 -17.81 8.85 -3.18
CA ARG A 120 -16.35 8.97 -3.11
C ARG A 120 -15.67 8.03 -4.13
N PRO A 121 -14.54 8.44 -4.72
CA PRO A 121 -13.68 7.49 -5.41
C PRO A 121 -13.08 6.52 -4.38
N VAL A 122 -13.22 5.22 -4.64
CA VAL A 122 -12.62 4.16 -3.82
C VAL A 122 -11.81 3.23 -4.69
N ILE A 123 -10.55 3.03 -4.32
CA ILE A 123 -9.62 2.08 -4.92
C ILE A 123 -9.48 0.91 -3.93
N LEU A 124 -9.51 -0.31 -4.45
CA LEU A 124 -9.24 -1.51 -3.67
C LEU A 124 -7.86 -2.04 -4.03
N SER A 125 -7.07 -2.43 -3.04
CA SER A 125 -5.75 -3.00 -3.29
C SER A 125 -5.43 -4.16 -2.35
N SER A 126 -4.58 -5.10 -2.75
CA SER A 126 -4.10 -6.17 -1.86
C SER A 126 -2.79 -6.78 -2.35
N PHE A 127 -1.99 -7.30 -1.41
CA PHE A 127 -0.86 -8.17 -1.74
C PHE A 127 -1.26 -9.61 -2.08
N ASN A 128 -2.49 -10.05 -1.77
CA ASN A 128 -2.95 -11.37 -2.18
C ASN A 128 -3.55 -11.30 -3.59
N ALA A 129 -2.88 -11.93 -4.55
CA ALA A 129 -3.27 -11.89 -5.96
C ALA A 129 -4.60 -12.62 -6.22
N ASP A 130 -4.88 -13.73 -5.54
CA ASP A 130 -6.17 -14.43 -5.70
C ASP A 130 -7.34 -13.59 -5.17
N LEU A 131 -7.13 -12.83 -4.09
CA LEU A 131 -8.11 -11.88 -3.57
C LEU A 131 -8.38 -10.77 -4.58
N CYS A 132 -7.33 -10.19 -5.19
CA CYS A 132 -7.49 -9.20 -6.26
C CYS A 132 -8.29 -9.77 -7.46
N ALA A 133 -8.03 -11.02 -7.85
CA ALA A 133 -8.81 -11.70 -8.88
C ALA A 133 -10.29 -11.87 -8.48
N VAL A 134 -10.57 -12.31 -7.26
CA VAL A 134 -11.95 -12.46 -6.75
C VAL A 134 -12.67 -11.10 -6.69
N LEU A 135 -12.01 -10.04 -6.23
CA LEU A 135 -12.58 -8.69 -6.26
C LEU A 135 -12.95 -8.27 -7.67
N ARG A 136 -12.08 -8.51 -8.65
CA ARG A 136 -12.36 -8.14 -10.04
C ARG A 136 -13.48 -8.97 -10.66
N LEU A 137 -13.63 -10.24 -10.27
CA LEU A 137 -14.75 -11.08 -10.70
C LEU A 137 -16.08 -10.68 -10.07
N LYS A 138 -16.07 -10.20 -8.82
CA LYS A 138 -17.29 -9.82 -8.09
C LYS A 138 -17.85 -8.47 -8.53
N GLN A 139 -17.01 -7.57 -9.02
CA GLN A 139 -17.42 -6.22 -9.39
C GLN A 139 -16.51 -5.62 -10.47
N SER A 140 -17.06 -4.74 -11.29
CA SER A 140 -16.32 -4.05 -12.36
C SER A 140 -16.17 -2.54 -12.18
N HIS A 141 -16.78 -1.97 -11.13
CA HIS A 141 -16.93 -0.53 -10.91
C HIS A 141 -15.74 0.10 -10.17
N LEU A 142 -15.29 -0.51 -9.08
CA LEU A 142 -14.13 -0.04 -8.29
C LEU A 142 -12.84 -0.53 -8.92
N PRO A 143 -11.84 0.35 -9.10
CA PRO A 143 -10.49 -0.06 -9.47
C PRO A 143 -9.92 -1.05 -8.47
N VAL A 144 -9.32 -2.13 -8.98
CA VAL A 144 -8.60 -3.12 -8.17
C VAL A 144 -7.13 -3.10 -8.57
N LEU A 145 -6.24 -2.88 -7.61
CA LEU A 145 -4.80 -2.81 -7.82
C LEU A 145 -4.08 -3.93 -7.07
N PHE A 146 -3.09 -4.51 -7.71
CA PHE A 146 -2.24 -5.53 -7.08
C PHE A 146 -1.03 -4.89 -6.40
N ILE A 147 -0.89 -5.10 -5.09
CA ILE A 147 0.27 -4.61 -4.33
C ILE A 147 1.39 -5.63 -4.44
N THR A 148 2.58 -5.17 -4.81
CA THR A 148 3.77 -6.02 -4.97
C THR A 148 5.03 -5.25 -4.60
N ARG A 149 6.06 -5.94 -4.14
CA ARG A 149 7.42 -5.36 -4.06
C ARG A 149 8.20 -5.53 -5.35
N GLY A 150 7.65 -6.27 -6.31
CA GLY A 150 8.28 -6.53 -7.61
C GLY A 150 9.65 -7.20 -7.48
N GLY A 151 9.80 -8.18 -6.60
CA GLY A 151 11.05 -8.92 -6.38
C GLY A 151 12.07 -8.27 -5.45
N ILE A 152 11.82 -7.03 -4.99
CA ILE A 152 12.70 -6.36 -4.03
C ILE A 152 12.50 -6.97 -2.63
N THR A 153 13.59 -7.47 -2.07
CA THR A 153 13.61 -8.13 -0.76
C THR A 153 13.31 -7.16 0.39
N SER A 154 12.99 -7.70 1.56
CA SER A 154 12.83 -6.96 2.82
C SER A 154 13.14 -7.88 3.99
N ALA A 155 13.69 -7.33 5.06
CA ALA A 155 13.97 -8.07 6.29
C ALA A 155 12.69 -8.59 6.98
N THR A 156 11.54 -7.98 6.69
CA THR A 156 10.23 -8.37 7.22
C THR A 156 9.47 -9.34 6.30
N GLU A 157 10.10 -9.78 5.22
CA GLU A 157 9.51 -10.63 4.19
C GLU A 157 10.18 -11.99 4.13
N PRO A 158 9.47 -13.05 3.68
CA PRO A 158 10.11 -14.31 3.36
C PRO A 158 11.24 -14.11 2.34
N PRO A 159 12.38 -14.82 2.50
CA PRO A 159 13.56 -14.62 1.64
C PRO A 159 13.30 -15.00 0.17
N SER A 160 12.26 -15.78 -0.11
CA SER A 160 11.85 -16.14 -1.46
C SER A 160 10.34 -16.06 -1.62
N MET A 161 9.90 -15.30 -2.61
CA MET A 161 8.49 -15.21 -3.00
C MET A 161 8.01 -16.44 -3.78
N LEU A 162 8.92 -17.34 -4.21
CA LEU A 162 8.53 -18.59 -4.88
C LEU A 162 7.57 -19.42 -4.03
N HIS A 163 7.76 -19.40 -2.71
CA HIS A 163 6.96 -20.16 -1.75
C HIS A 163 5.76 -19.39 -1.20
N VAL A 164 5.59 -18.13 -1.60
CA VAL A 164 4.47 -17.28 -1.19
C VAL A 164 3.50 -17.14 -2.36
N ASP A 165 3.99 -16.56 -3.46
CA ASP A 165 3.29 -16.38 -4.70
C ASP A 165 4.25 -15.85 -5.79
N LEU A 166 4.41 -16.60 -6.88
CA LEU A 166 5.26 -16.27 -8.03
C LEU A 166 4.93 -14.93 -8.68
N ARG A 167 3.70 -14.42 -8.48
CA ARG A 167 3.29 -13.11 -9.01
C ARG A 167 4.01 -11.93 -8.35
N HIS A 168 4.71 -12.16 -7.23
CA HIS A 168 5.56 -11.17 -6.58
C HIS A 168 7.03 -11.22 -7.02
N SER A 169 7.43 -12.19 -7.84
CA SER A 169 8.84 -12.47 -8.15
C SER A 169 9.58 -11.32 -8.83
N ASN A 170 8.91 -10.55 -9.68
CA ASN A 170 9.42 -9.29 -10.23
C ASN A 170 8.25 -8.41 -10.71
N LEU A 171 8.52 -7.13 -10.97
CA LEU A 171 7.46 -6.19 -11.37
C LEU A 171 6.84 -6.53 -12.73
N SER A 172 7.62 -7.00 -13.72
CA SER A 172 7.09 -7.38 -15.04
C SER A 172 6.08 -8.54 -14.98
N VAL A 173 6.33 -9.53 -14.11
CA VAL A 173 5.37 -10.62 -13.84
C VAL A 173 4.10 -10.07 -13.20
N ALA A 174 4.22 -9.17 -12.21
CA ALA A 174 3.08 -8.55 -11.56
C ALA A 174 2.23 -7.72 -12.55
N LEU A 175 2.86 -6.93 -13.42
CA LEU A 175 2.20 -6.15 -14.46
C LEU A 175 1.47 -7.06 -15.46
N SER A 176 2.13 -8.13 -15.92
CA SER A 176 1.55 -9.09 -16.85
C SER A 176 0.34 -9.81 -16.25
N TRP A 177 0.43 -10.18 -14.97
CA TRP A 177 -0.69 -10.80 -14.26
C TRP A 177 -1.85 -9.82 -14.03
N ALA A 178 -1.57 -8.58 -13.62
CA ALA A 178 -2.59 -7.56 -13.44
C ALA A 178 -3.35 -7.29 -14.76
N HIS A 179 -2.64 -7.21 -15.87
CA HIS A 179 -3.24 -7.08 -17.20
C HIS A 179 -4.10 -8.30 -17.56
N LEU A 180 -3.58 -9.52 -17.39
CA LEU A 180 -4.30 -10.77 -17.68
C LEU A 180 -5.62 -10.88 -16.90
N MET A 181 -5.59 -10.46 -15.63
CA MET A 181 -6.76 -10.51 -14.75
C MET A 181 -7.69 -9.30 -14.91
N ASN A 182 -7.43 -8.41 -15.87
CA ASN A 182 -8.19 -7.19 -16.09
C ASN A 182 -8.29 -6.31 -14.83
N LEU A 183 -7.20 -6.25 -14.06
CA LEU A 183 -7.05 -5.32 -12.95
C LEU A 183 -6.79 -3.91 -13.48
N SER A 184 -7.03 -2.91 -12.64
CA SER A 184 -6.82 -1.51 -13.03
C SER A 184 -5.37 -1.06 -12.91
N GLY A 185 -4.53 -1.78 -12.16
CA GLY A 185 -3.13 -1.39 -12.00
C GLY A 185 -2.38 -2.17 -10.93
N VAL A 186 -1.24 -1.61 -10.54
CA VAL A 186 -0.38 -2.12 -9.46
C VAL A 186 -0.04 -1.01 -8.45
N VAL A 187 0.29 -1.44 -7.23
CA VAL A 187 0.95 -0.61 -6.21
C VAL A 187 2.32 -1.24 -5.98
N THR A 188 3.42 -0.48 -6.14
CA THR A 188 4.78 -1.03 -6.01
C THR A 188 5.75 -0.07 -5.34
N LEU A 189 7.00 -0.48 -5.17
CA LEU A 189 8.02 0.36 -4.58
C LEU A 189 8.49 1.44 -5.55
N GLY A 190 8.61 2.68 -5.06
CA GLY A 190 9.20 3.79 -5.82
C GLY A 190 10.65 3.54 -6.24
N GLN A 191 11.34 2.60 -5.57
CA GLN A 191 12.68 2.16 -5.92
C GLN A 191 12.79 1.69 -7.37
N HIS A 192 11.76 1.04 -7.93
CA HIS A 192 11.74 0.64 -9.35
C HIS A 192 11.83 1.82 -10.31
N PHE A 193 11.54 3.02 -9.83
CA PHE A 193 11.52 4.28 -10.56
C PHE A 193 12.54 5.29 -10.02
N GLY A 194 13.48 4.85 -9.19
CA GLY A 194 14.55 5.69 -8.67
C GLY A 194 14.12 6.69 -7.59
N SER A 195 13.15 6.35 -6.73
CA SER A 195 12.77 7.23 -5.61
C SER A 195 13.90 7.42 -4.59
N ALA A 196 14.78 6.45 -4.43
CA ALA A 196 15.91 6.50 -3.50
C ALA A 196 17.24 6.20 -4.21
N LYS A 197 17.62 7.04 -5.19
CA LYS A 197 18.87 6.91 -5.97
C LYS A 197 20.16 6.85 -5.11
N GLN A 198 20.10 7.40 -3.90
CA GLN A 198 21.21 7.37 -2.93
C GLN A 198 21.40 6.00 -2.28
N LEU A 199 20.35 5.17 -2.25
CA LEU A 199 20.33 3.87 -1.57
C LEU A 199 20.40 2.71 -2.57
N TYR A 200 19.90 2.91 -3.79
CA TYR A 200 19.74 1.85 -4.77
C TYR A 200 20.17 2.30 -6.17
N ASP A 201 21.02 1.50 -6.81
CA ASP A 201 21.32 1.65 -8.22
C ASP A 201 20.09 1.27 -9.05
N THR A 202 19.52 2.24 -9.75
CA THR A 202 18.39 2.04 -10.66
C THR A 202 18.81 2.48 -12.06
N ASN A 203 18.66 1.60 -13.05
CA ASN A 203 19.02 1.91 -14.44
C ASN A 203 17.84 2.59 -15.16
N GLN A 204 18.11 3.71 -15.83
CA GLN A 204 17.12 4.42 -16.64
C GLN A 204 16.49 3.55 -17.74
N ASP A 205 17.23 2.63 -18.35
CA ASP A 205 16.69 1.71 -19.36
C ASP A 205 15.66 0.74 -18.77
N GLN A 206 15.88 0.29 -17.52
CA GLN A 206 14.94 -0.57 -16.81
C GLN A 206 13.66 0.21 -16.46
N ILE A 207 13.80 1.46 -16.00
CA ILE A 207 12.68 2.37 -15.78
C ILE A 207 11.87 2.52 -17.08
N ASN A 208 12.53 2.88 -18.17
CA ASN A 208 11.87 3.09 -19.46
C ASN A 208 11.13 1.83 -19.94
N SER A 209 11.72 0.64 -19.75
CA SER A 209 11.07 -0.62 -20.09
C SER A 209 9.81 -0.86 -19.26
N LEU A 210 9.85 -0.60 -17.95
CA LEU A 210 8.68 -0.73 -17.06
C LEU A 210 7.58 0.25 -17.42
N LEU A 211 7.94 1.51 -17.71
CA LEU A 211 6.98 2.54 -18.12
C LEU A 211 6.30 2.18 -19.44
N SER A 212 7.07 1.70 -20.43
CA SER A 212 6.52 1.23 -21.71
C SER A 212 5.56 0.06 -21.50
N ASP A 213 5.92 -0.92 -20.66
CA ASP A 213 5.09 -2.09 -20.38
C ASP A 213 3.77 -1.70 -19.68
N MET A 214 3.83 -0.80 -18.70
CA MET A 214 2.66 -0.25 -18.03
C MET A 214 1.73 0.50 -19.00
N GLN A 215 2.32 1.33 -19.87
CA GLN A 215 1.56 2.12 -20.85
C GLN A 215 0.85 1.22 -21.88
N GLU A 216 1.55 0.22 -22.42
CA GLU A 216 0.99 -0.74 -23.38
C GLU A 216 -0.18 -1.51 -22.75
N LYS A 217 -0.01 -1.95 -21.50
CA LYS A 217 -1.04 -2.68 -20.74
C LYS A 217 -2.14 -1.78 -20.17
N LYS A 218 -2.00 -0.45 -20.29
CA LYS A 218 -2.90 0.58 -19.75
C LYS A 218 -3.16 0.41 -18.25
N LEU A 219 -2.11 0.11 -17.50
CA LEU A 219 -2.19 -0.11 -16.06
C LEU A 219 -1.87 1.17 -15.29
N ALA A 220 -2.68 1.48 -14.29
CA ALA A 220 -2.33 2.45 -13.27
C ALA A 220 -1.15 1.96 -12.43
N CYS A 221 -0.33 2.88 -11.95
CA CYS A 221 0.79 2.58 -11.06
C CYS A 221 0.83 3.59 -9.92
N LEU A 222 0.62 3.09 -8.70
CA LEU A 222 0.88 3.84 -7.48
C LEU A 222 2.21 3.37 -6.87
N VAL A 223 2.99 4.27 -6.29
CA VAL A 223 4.28 3.93 -5.68
C VAL A 223 4.37 4.30 -4.22
N TYR A 224 5.06 3.49 -3.42
CA TYR A 224 5.31 3.72 -1.99
C TYR A 224 6.75 3.36 -1.62
N GLY A 225 7.16 3.67 -0.37
CA GLY A 225 8.47 3.29 0.18
C GLY A 225 9.50 4.41 0.12
N ASP A 226 10.76 4.03 0.28
CA ASP A 226 11.86 4.98 0.53
C ASP A 226 12.00 6.03 -0.58
N GLY A 227 12.17 7.30 -0.18
CA GLY A 227 12.38 8.43 -1.08
C GLY A 227 11.13 8.89 -1.85
N VAL A 228 9.99 8.20 -1.73
CA VAL A 228 8.75 8.60 -2.42
C VAL A 228 8.18 9.93 -1.90
N SER A 229 8.41 10.24 -0.62
CA SER A 229 8.02 11.52 -0.01
C SER A 229 8.92 12.71 -0.38
N GLU A 230 9.99 12.51 -1.16
CA GLU A 230 10.89 13.61 -1.55
C GLU A 230 10.30 14.40 -2.72
N VAL A 231 10.36 15.74 -2.66
CA VAL A 231 9.84 16.62 -3.72
C VAL A 231 10.52 16.36 -5.07
N SER A 232 11.81 16.01 -5.05
CA SER A 232 12.54 15.65 -6.27
C SER A 232 11.91 14.44 -6.98
N PHE A 233 11.45 13.44 -6.23
CA PHE A 233 10.80 12.27 -6.81
C PHE A 233 9.37 12.55 -7.29
N LEU A 234 8.66 13.51 -6.70
CA LEU A 234 7.35 13.94 -7.23
C LEU A 234 7.45 14.36 -8.69
N HIS A 235 8.46 15.19 -9.02
CA HIS A 235 8.67 15.65 -10.39
C HIS A 235 9.00 14.49 -11.33
N ASP A 236 9.87 13.58 -10.90
CA ASP A 236 10.20 12.37 -11.66
C ASP A 236 8.95 11.50 -11.88
N ALA A 237 8.16 11.24 -10.84
CA ALA A 237 6.93 10.46 -10.90
C ALA A 237 5.89 11.07 -11.86
N ALA A 238 5.74 12.40 -11.84
CA ALA A 238 4.87 13.12 -12.77
C ALA A 238 5.37 13.01 -14.22
N ASN A 239 6.69 13.18 -14.45
CA ASN A 239 7.30 13.05 -15.77
C ASN A 239 7.19 11.62 -16.33
N TYR A 240 7.27 10.62 -15.46
CA TYR A 240 7.08 9.21 -15.83
C TYR A 240 5.60 8.83 -16.04
N GLY A 241 4.65 9.71 -15.71
CA GLY A 241 3.23 9.43 -15.83
C GLY A 241 2.72 8.39 -14.82
N LEU A 242 3.37 8.28 -13.65
CA LEU A 242 2.86 7.45 -12.56
C LEU A 242 1.50 8.00 -12.09
N THR A 243 0.57 7.10 -11.75
CA THR A 243 -0.81 7.48 -11.40
C THR A 243 -0.89 8.19 -10.05
N GLY A 244 0.04 7.89 -9.15
CA GLY A 244 0.09 8.53 -7.83
C GLY A 244 1.21 8.01 -6.96
N ILE A 245 1.46 8.73 -5.88
CA ILE A 245 2.45 8.42 -4.86
C ILE A 245 1.75 8.23 -3.51
N ILE A 246 2.25 7.29 -2.72
CA ILE A 246 1.81 7.02 -1.35
C ILE A 246 2.95 7.48 -0.46
N ILE A 247 2.70 8.59 0.24
CA ILE A 247 3.69 9.29 1.05
C ILE A 247 3.34 9.19 2.53
N ASP A 248 4.37 9.17 3.36
CA ASP A 248 4.25 9.42 4.79
C ASP A 248 4.38 10.93 5.06
N ARG A 249 3.86 11.38 6.23
CA ARG A 249 3.96 12.78 6.72
C ARG A 249 3.43 13.83 5.74
N VAL A 250 2.16 13.68 5.37
CA VAL A 250 1.45 14.57 4.45
C VAL A 250 1.57 16.05 4.83
N ASP A 251 1.55 16.37 6.13
CA ASP A 251 1.64 17.76 6.61
C ASP A 251 2.96 18.44 6.20
N SER A 252 4.08 17.74 6.36
CA SER A 252 5.41 18.25 6.04
C SER A 252 5.59 18.36 4.54
N TYR A 253 5.11 17.34 3.82
CA TYR A 253 5.10 17.33 2.37
C TYR A 253 4.30 18.50 1.78
N MET A 254 3.11 18.77 2.30
CA MET A 254 2.26 19.84 1.79
C MET A 254 2.86 21.22 2.04
N ARG A 255 3.59 21.43 3.14
CA ARG A 255 4.35 22.67 3.38
C ARG A 255 5.44 22.86 2.31
N GLU A 256 6.32 21.87 2.16
CA GLU A 256 7.44 21.95 1.22
C GLU A 256 6.95 22.11 -0.23
N TYR A 257 5.90 21.38 -0.61
CA TYR A 257 5.27 21.52 -1.91
C TYR A 257 4.73 22.95 -2.13
N THR A 258 4.03 23.50 -1.14
CA THR A 258 3.48 24.88 -1.24
C THR A 258 4.60 25.91 -1.34
N ASP A 259 5.69 25.74 -0.59
CA ASP A 259 6.85 26.63 -0.62
C ASP A 259 7.61 26.55 -1.95
N SER A 260 7.56 25.40 -2.63
CA SER A 260 8.18 25.20 -3.95
C SER A 260 7.40 25.84 -5.11
N LEU A 261 6.15 26.24 -4.89
CA LEU A 261 5.33 26.89 -5.93
C LEU A 261 5.79 28.34 -6.14
N PRO A 262 5.97 28.79 -7.40
CA PRO A 262 6.36 30.17 -7.67
C PRO A 262 5.24 31.14 -7.23
N GLY A 263 5.55 31.97 -6.21
CA GLY A 263 4.65 33.02 -5.70
C GLY A 263 4.15 32.85 -4.27
N SER A 264 4.61 31.86 -3.51
CA SER A 264 4.23 31.72 -2.10
C SER A 264 4.80 32.87 -1.25
N PRO A 265 3.97 33.56 -0.44
CA PRO A 265 4.43 34.61 0.46
C PRO A 265 5.20 33.96 1.62
N VAL A 266 6.46 34.38 1.80
CA VAL A 266 7.29 34.06 2.97
C VAL A 266 6.67 34.69 4.22
#